data_AF-A0A3B8Q593-F1
#
_entry.id   AF-A0A3B8Q593-F1
#
_cell.length_a   1.000
_cell.length_b   1.000
_cell.length_c   1.000
_cell.angle_alpha   90.00
_cell.angle_beta   90.00
_cell.angle_gamma   90.00
#
_symmetry.space_group_name_H-M   'P 1'
#
loop_
_entity.id
_entity.type
_entity.pdbx_description
1 polymer ?
#
loop_
_entity_poly.entity_id
_entity_poly.type
_entity_poly.pdbx_seq_one_letter_code
_entity_poly.pdbx_strand_id
1 'polypeptide(L)'
;MGTDLSKRLLDWVAAHPGTAETNVPISIQARTLELPLANKNFLLAGLLGLLDRGHSRWQHLRTEVALLRVGDASIACIPGEIYPELVNGGIVRAPGGDFDIEPLEIPPLRELMPGKVKFVFGLANDEIGYIIPKSEWDVAPPHLYGAQNAPYGEINSVGPETAFRLHGALREVIDAAQ
;
A
#
# COMPACT_ATOMS: atom_id res chain seq x y z
N MET A 1 18.91 -5.96 23.20
CA MET A 1 19.36 -5.15 22.04
C MET A 1 18.41 -4.00 21.70
N GLY A 2 17.08 -4.17 21.67
CA GLY A 2 16.15 -3.07 21.33
C GLY A 2 16.06 -1.90 22.33
N THR A 3 16.23 -2.15 23.63
CA THR A 3 16.14 -1.11 24.68
C THR A 3 17.27 -0.08 24.61
N ASP A 4 18.43 -0.44 24.07
CA ASP A 4 19.59 0.44 24.03
C ASP A 4 19.47 1.50 22.93
N LEU A 5 18.86 1.15 21.79
CA LEU A 5 18.55 2.12 20.72
C LEU A 5 17.45 3.08 21.15
N SER A 6 16.37 2.57 21.77
CA SER A 6 15.28 3.42 22.28
C SER A 6 15.79 4.41 23.33
N LYS A 7 16.64 3.97 24.25
CA LYS A 7 17.27 4.87 25.24
C LYS A 7 18.11 5.95 24.57
N ARG A 8 19.00 5.58 23.63
CA ARG A 8 19.83 6.55 22.90
C ARG A 8 19.00 7.55 22.10
N LEU A 9 17.90 7.12 21.48
CA LEU A 9 16.99 8.02 20.78
C LEU A 9 16.28 8.97 21.74
N LEU A 10 15.78 8.48 22.88
CA LEU A 10 15.14 9.32 23.90
C LEU A 10 16.12 10.32 24.49
N ASP A 11 17.34 9.89 24.83
CA ASP A 11 18.41 10.76 25.33
C ASP A 11 18.77 11.83 24.28
N TRP A 12 18.84 11.44 23.01
CA TRP A 12 19.09 12.38 21.92
C TRP A 12 17.96 13.40 21.75
N VAL A 13 16.69 12.96 21.77
CA VAL A 13 15.52 13.84 21.68
C VAL A 13 15.46 14.80 22.88
N ALA A 14 15.77 14.30 24.08
CA ALA A 14 15.81 15.12 25.29
C ALA A 14 16.94 16.16 25.25
N ALA A 15 18.09 15.82 24.66
CA ALA A 15 19.22 16.73 24.50
C ALA A 15 19.05 17.73 23.34
N HIS A 16 18.20 17.42 22.36
CA HIS A 16 17.92 18.25 21.18
C HIS A 16 16.42 18.53 21.06
N PRO A 17 15.81 19.26 22.02
CA PRO A 17 14.40 19.62 21.90
C PRO A 17 14.22 20.45 20.63
N GLY A 18 13.41 19.94 19.71
CA GLY A 18 13.02 20.69 18.52
C GLY A 18 12.27 21.97 18.92
N THR A 19 12.25 22.95 18.02
CA THR A 19 11.36 24.10 18.17
C THR A 19 9.91 23.64 18.21
N ALA A 20 9.20 23.99 19.28
CA ALA A 20 7.78 23.73 19.37
C ALA A 20 7.05 24.59 18.33
N GLU A 21 6.35 23.94 17.40
CA GLU A 21 5.46 24.62 16.46
C GLU A 21 4.13 24.92 17.14
N THR A 22 3.75 26.20 17.18
CA THR A 22 2.48 26.64 17.81
C THR A 22 1.29 26.52 16.87
N ASN A 23 1.54 26.31 15.58
CA ASN A 23 0.52 26.10 14.56
C ASN A 23 0.92 24.91 13.68
N VAL A 24 0.23 23.80 13.83
CA VAL A 24 0.46 22.57 13.06
C VAL A 24 -0.80 22.29 12.25
N PRO A 25 -0.83 22.63 10.95
CA PRO A 25 -1.97 22.33 10.10
C PRO A 25 -2.21 20.82 10.03
N ILE A 26 -3.46 20.42 10.24
CA ILE A 26 -3.92 19.04 10.07
C ILE A 26 -4.89 19.02 8.91
N SER A 27 -4.67 18.13 7.94
CA SER A 27 -5.59 17.94 6.82
C SER A 27 -5.65 16.49 6.39
N ILE A 28 -6.79 16.09 5.84
CA ILE A 28 -7.00 14.77 5.27
C ILE A 28 -7.58 14.92 3.88
N GLN A 29 -7.02 14.18 2.93
CA GLN A 29 -7.64 13.93 1.63
C GLN A 29 -7.84 12.42 1.52
N ALA A 30 -9.04 12.00 1.16
CA ALA A 30 -9.38 10.59 1.04
C ALA A 30 -10.16 10.33 -0.25
N ARG A 31 -9.98 9.14 -0.80
CA ARG A 31 -10.69 8.70 -2.00
C ARG A 31 -11.15 7.27 -1.83
N THR A 32 -12.46 7.10 -1.80
CA THR A 32 -13.10 5.80 -2.01
C THR A 32 -12.90 5.37 -3.46
N LEU A 33 -12.56 4.11 -3.69
CA LEU A 33 -12.52 3.49 -5.00
C LEU A 33 -13.09 2.07 -4.99
N GLU A 34 -13.44 1.59 -6.17
CA GLU A 34 -13.86 0.21 -6.38
C GLU A 34 -12.75 -0.60 -7.04
N LEU A 35 -12.45 -1.75 -6.45
CA LEU A 35 -11.47 -2.69 -6.99
C LEU A 35 -12.16 -3.94 -7.53
N PRO A 36 -11.71 -4.48 -8.68
CA PRO A 36 -12.15 -5.78 -9.14
C PRO A 36 -11.66 -6.87 -8.16
N LEU A 37 -12.57 -7.74 -7.74
CA LEU A 37 -12.25 -8.92 -6.95
C LEU A 37 -12.01 -10.10 -7.88
N ALA A 38 -10.77 -10.21 -8.38
CA ALA A 38 -10.37 -11.28 -9.30
C ALA A 38 -10.11 -12.61 -8.57
N ASN A 39 -9.77 -12.56 -7.29
CA ASN A 39 -9.50 -13.76 -6.49
C ASN A 39 -10.80 -14.47 -6.10
N LYS A 40 -11.00 -15.67 -6.67
CA LYS A 40 -12.19 -16.50 -6.45
C LYS A 40 -12.33 -16.98 -5.01
N ASN A 41 -11.22 -17.22 -4.31
CA ASN A 41 -11.25 -17.64 -2.91
C ASN A 41 -11.76 -16.50 -2.03
N PHE A 42 -11.30 -15.27 -2.28
CA PHE A 42 -11.79 -14.10 -1.56
C PHE A 42 -13.25 -13.79 -1.89
N LEU A 43 -13.66 -13.97 -3.15
CA LEU A 43 -15.06 -13.84 -3.56
C LEU A 43 -15.95 -14.85 -2.80
N LEU A 44 -15.55 -16.12 -2.76
CA LEU A 44 -16.29 -17.17 -2.06
C LEU A 44 -16.33 -16.92 -0.56
N ALA A 45 -15.20 -16.51 0.04
CA ALA A 45 -15.13 -16.19 1.46
C ALA A 45 -16.04 -15.03 1.85
N GLY A 46 -16.15 -13.99 1.01
CA GLY A 46 -17.12 -12.91 1.17
C GLY A 46 -18.58 -13.41 1.07
N LEU A 47 -18.90 -14.24 0.07
CA LEU A 47 -20.23 -14.82 -0.11
C LEU A 47 -20.67 -15.74 1.05
N LEU A 48 -19.72 -16.46 1.65
CA LEU A 48 -19.96 -17.33 2.81
C LEU A 48 -20.00 -16.56 4.14
N GLY A 49 -19.76 -15.24 4.14
CA GLY A 49 -19.69 -14.42 5.35
C GLY A 49 -18.46 -14.70 6.23
N LEU A 50 -17.42 -15.36 5.67
CA LEU A 50 -16.16 -15.60 6.38
C LEU A 50 -15.29 -14.34 6.43
N LEU A 51 -15.45 -13.46 5.44
CA LEU A 51 -14.82 -12.14 5.40
C LEU A 51 -15.91 -11.08 5.40
N ASP A 52 -15.89 -10.20 6.40
CA ASP A 52 -16.75 -9.02 6.43
C ASP A 52 -16.17 -7.94 5.50
N ARG A 53 -16.63 -7.94 4.25
CA ARG A 53 -16.15 -7.04 3.18
C ARG A 53 -17.32 -6.41 2.44
N GLY A 54 -17.26 -5.09 2.28
CA GLY A 54 -18.26 -4.32 1.54
C GLY A 54 -18.18 -4.57 0.03
N HIS A 55 -19.07 -5.41 -0.50
CA HIS A 55 -19.27 -5.53 -1.94
C HIS A 55 -20.05 -4.33 -2.46
N SER A 56 -19.45 -3.52 -3.32
CA SER A 56 -20.15 -2.39 -3.95
C SER A 56 -21.03 -2.82 -5.12
N ARG A 57 -20.57 -3.83 -5.86
CA ARG A 57 -21.31 -4.54 -6.91
C ARG A 57 -20.73 -5.95 -7.09
N TRP A 58 -21.34 -6.75 -7.96
CA TRP A 58 -20.86 -8.10 -8.28
C TRP A 58 -19.36 -8.09 -8.66
N GLN A 59 -18.58 -8.95 -8.01
CA GLN A 59 -17.11 -9.08 -8.21
C GLN A 59 -16.33 -7.78 -8.03
N HIS A 60 -16.84 -6.83 -7.24
CA HIS A 60 -16.11 -5.63 -6.86
C HIS A 60 -16.24 -5.40 -5.35
N LEU A 61 -15.19 -4.81 -4.77
CA LEU A 61 -15.18 -4.36 -3.39
C LEU A 61 -14.95 -2.86 -3.35
N ARG A 62 -15.53 -2.22 -2.34
CA ARG A 62 -15.26 -0.82 -2.01
C ARG A 62 -14.11 -0.75 -1.02
N THR A 63 -13.14 0.12 -1.29
CA THR A 63 -12.01 0.40 -0.40
C THR A 63 -11.72 1.91 -0.39
N GLU A 64 -10.77 2.35 0.43
CA GLU A 64 -10.37 3.74 0.53
C GLU A 64 -8.86 3.91 0.66
N VAL A 65 -8.33 4.95 0.00
CA VAL A 65 -6.98 5.45 0.26
C VAL A 65 -7.05 6.86 0.79
N ALA A 66 -6.09 7.25 1.63
CA ALA A 66 -6.03 8.61 2.16
C ALA A 66 -4.60 9.12 2.35
N LEU A 67 -4.46 10.44 2.36
CA LEU A 67 -3.28 11.14 2.83
C LEU A 67 -3.68 12.03 4.01
N LEU A 68 -3.16 11.72 5.19
CA LEU A 68 -3.23 12.58 6.37
C LEU A 68 -1.95 13.41 6.47
N ARG A 69 -2.08 14.72 6.64
CA ARG A 69 -0.95 15.64 6.86
C ARG A 69 -1.04 16.23 8.25
N VAL A 70 0.10 16.31 8.93
CA VAL A 70 0.28 16.95 10.23
C VAL A 70 1.56 17.78 10.17
N GLY A 71 1.43 19.06 9.85
CA GLY A 71 2.58 19.94 9.59
C GLY A 71 3.48 19.40 8.47
N ASP A 72 4.76 19.18 8.80
CA ASP A 72 5.77 18.62 7.90
C ASP A 72 5.70 17.09 7.73
N ALA A 73 4.80 16.41 8.45
CA ALA A 73 4.57 14.97 8.31
C ALA A 73 3.41 14.67 7.35
N SER A 74 3.56 13.62 6.56
CA SER A 74 2.50 13.03 5.75
C SER A 74 2.41 11.54 6.03
N ILE A 75 1.18 11.03 6.04
CA ILE A 75 0.84 9.64 6.32
C ILE A 75 -0.05 9.15 5.18
N ALA A 76 0.48 8.22 4.36
CA ALA A 76 -0.32 7.51 3.37
C ALA A 76 -1.01 6.32 4.04
N CYS A 77 -2.34 6.32 4.00
CA CYS A 77 -3.19 5.27 4.53
C CYS A 77 -3.53 4.29 3.42
N ILE A 78 -3.06 3.05 3.56
CA ILE A 78 -3.16 2.00 2.54
C ILE A 78 -4.06 0.87 3.06
N PRO A 79 -5.05 0.44 2.27
CA PRO A 79 -6.06 -0.52 2.72
C PRO A 79 -5.61 -1.99 2.63
N GLY A 80 -4.38 -2.28 3.04
CA GLY A 80 -3.83 -3.64 2.95
C GLY A 80 -2.34 -3.75 3.27
N GLU A 81 -1.77 -4.90 2.90
CA GLU A 81 -0.34 -5.20 3.05
C GLU A 81 0.42 -4.81 1.77
N ILE A 82 0.97 -3.60 1.75
CA ILE A 82 1.69 -3.06 0.58
C ILE A 82 3.14 -3.54 0.50
N TYR A 83 3.56 -3.94 -0.70
CA TYR A 83 4.93 -4.37 -0.95
C TYR A 83 5.95 -3.21 -0.85
N PRO A 84 7.16 -3.46 -0.30
CA PRO A 84 8.18 -2.42 -0.11
C PRO A 84 8.57 -1.65 -1.37
N GLU A 85 8.53 -2.29 -2.53
CA GLU A 85 8.94 -1.77 -3.84
C GLU A 85 7.97 -0.67 -4.32
N LEU A 86 6.68 -0.83 -4.04
CA LEU A 86 5.66 0.21 -4.29
C LEU A 86 5.89 1.45 -3.42
N VAL A 87 6.48 1.27 -2.24
CA VAL A 87 6.69 2.35 -1.26
C VAL A 87 8.02 3.06 -1.49
N ASN A 88 9.09 2.30 -1.69
CA ASN A 88 10.47 2.80 -1.66
C ASN A 88 11.19 2.69 -3.02
N GLY A 89 10.57 2.07 -4.03
CA GLY A 89 11.17 1.82 -5.34
C GLY A 89 11.82 0.45 -5.45
N GLY A 90 12.27 0.11 -6.65
CA GLY A 90 12.86 -1.20 -6.95
C GLY A 90 11.94 -2.15 -7.70
N ILE A 91 10.77 -1.68 -8.15
CA ILE A 91 9.86 -2.48 -8.99
C ILE A 91 10.58 -2.91 -10.27
N VAL A 92 10.52 -4.20 -10.57
CA VAL A 92 11.11 -4.78 -11.78
C VAL A 92 10.03 -5.30 -12.74
N ARG A 93 10.40 -5.42 -14.02
CA ARG A 93 9.74 -6.32 -14.96
C ARG A 93 10.26 -7.73 -14.68
N ALA A 94 9.46 -8.56 -14.00
CA ALA A 94 9.89 -9.88 -13.57
C ALA A 94 10.08 -10.83 -14.76
N PRO A 95 11.29 -11.37 -14.99
CA PRO A 95 11.53 -12.27 -16.13
C PRO A 95 10.75 -13.57 -15.98
N GLY A 96 9.75 -13.77 -16.84
CA GLY A 96 8.90 -14.96 -16.82
C GLY A 96 7.68 -14.87 -15.89
N GLY A 97 7.39 -13.68 -15.33
CA GLY A 97 6.15 -13.46 -14.59
C GLY A 97 4.93 -13.47 -15.50
N ASP A 98 3.74 -13.46 -14.90
CA ASP A 98 2.46 -13.57 -15.61
C ASP A 98 2.21 -12.41 -16.60
N PHE A 99 2.78 -11.23 -16.31
CA PHE A 99 2.67 -10.04 -17.14
C PHE A 99 4.04 -9.56 -17.61
N ASP A 100 4.30 -9.71 -18.90
CA ASP A 100 5.52 -9.20 -19.53
C ASP A 100 5.41 -7.69 -19.83
N ILE A 101 5.40 -6.87 -18.77
CA ILE A 101 5.18 -5.42 -18.83
C ILE A 101 6.24 -4.65 -18.05
N GLU A 102 6.50 -3.41 -18.46
CA GLU A 102 7.31 -2.48 -17.67
C GLU A 102 6.57 -2.04 -16.39
N PRO A 103 7.29 -1.65 -15.32
CA PRO A 103 6.69 -1.14 -14.08
C PRO A 103 5.68 -0.02 -14.33
N LEU A 104 4.46 -0.18 -13.80
CA LEU A 104 3.38 0.80 -13.96
C LEU A 104 3.28 1.73 -12.75
N GLU A 105 3.55 1.22 -11.55
CA GLU A 105 3.38 1.91 -10.26
C GLU A 105 4.59 2.80 -9.91
N ILE A 106 5.00 3.65 -10.85
CA ILE A 106 6.15 4.56 -10.71
C ILE A 106 5.74 6.04 -10.82
N PRO A 107 6.41 6.99 -10.11
CA PRO A 107 7.47 6.76 -9.13
C PRO A 107 6.93 6.12 -7.83
N PRO A 108 7.80 5.59 -6.96
CA PRO A 108 7.37 4.98 -5.70
C PRO A 108 6.68 5.99 -4.79
N LEU A 109 5.81 5.48 -3.91
CA LEU A 109 4.90 6.32 -3.11
C LEU A 109 5.63 7.40 -2.29
N ARG A 110 6.79 7.08 -1.71
CA ARG A 110 7.58 8.05 -0.93
C ARG A 110 8.09 9.23 -1.76
N GLU A 111 8.30 9.08 -3.05
CA GLU A 111 8.70 10.19 -3.92
C GLU A 111 7.54 11.14 -4.19
N LEU A 112 6.31 10.61 -4.28
CA LEU A 112 5.09 11.40 -4.46
C LEU A 112 4.70 12.18 -3.19
N MET A 113 4.86 11.57 -2.02
CA MET A 113 4.38 12.13 -0.77
C MET A 113 5.03 13.48 -0.40
N PRO A 114 4.27 14.48 0.08
CA PRO A 114 4.81 15.76 0.53
C PRO A 114 5.41 15.67 1.94
N GLY A 115 6.09 16.73 2.36
CA GLY A 115 6.62 16.85 3.73
C GLY A 115 7.99 16.17 3.93
N LYS A 116 8.57 16.40 5.10
CA LYS A 116 9.90 15.92 5.49
C LYS A 116 9.84 14.51 6.08
N VAL A 117 8.76 14.21 6.80
CA VAL A 117 8.55 12.91 7.44
C VAL A 117 7.39 12.19 6.77
N LYS A 118 7.68 11.06 6.13
CA LYS A 118 6.72 10.33 5.30
C LYS A 118 6.44 8.98 5.93
N PHE A 119 5.23 8.76 6.42
CA PHE A 119 4.77 7.49 6.99
C PHE A 119 3.87 6.77 6.00
N VAL A 120 3.97 5.44 5.99
CA VAL A 120 3.05 4.59 5.23
C VAL A 120 2.43 3.63 6.22
N PHE A 121 1.13 3.75 6.41
CA PHE A 121 0.36 2.89 7.30
C PHE A 121 -0.44 1.93 6.43
N GLY A 122 -0.05 0.64 6.46
CA GLY A 122 -0.87 -0.45 5.94
C GLY A 122 -2.05 -0.74 6.86
N LEU A 123 -2.97 -1.59 6.40
CA LEU A 123 -4.19 -1.98 7.14
C LEU A 123 -5.03 -0.77 7.62
N ALA A 124 -4.98 0.34 6.88
CA ALA A 124 -5.68 1.57 7.26
C ALA A 124 -7.10 1.56 6.67
N ASN A 125 -8.10 1.77 7.53
CA ASN A 125 -9.55 1.70 7.27
C ASN A 125 -10.10 0.31 6.91
N ASP A 126 -9.41 -0.46 6.07
CA ASP A 126 -9.80 -1.81 5.68
C ASP A 126 -8.58 -2.69 5.34
N GLU A 127 -8.85 -3.99 5.14
CA GLU A 127 -7.85 -5.01 4.85
C GLU A 127 -8.24 -5.80 3.60
N ILE A 128 -7.58 -5.50 2.48
CA ILE A 128 -7.86 -6.13 1.19
C ILE A 128 -6.89 -7.25 0.83
N GLY A 129 -5.91 -7.58 1.68
CA GLY A 129 -4.84 -8.52 1.37
C GLY A 129 -3.59 -7.82 0.85
N TYR A 130 -2.72 -8.60 0.19
CA TYR A 130 -1.46 -8.08 -0.34
C TYR A 130 -1.65 -7.24 -1.60
N ILE A 131 -0.78 -6.24 -1.73
CA ILE A 131 -0.71 -5.31 -2.86
C ILE A 131 0.68 -5.44 -3.47
N ILE A 132 0.76 -6.09 -4.64
CA ILE A 132 2.00 -6.46 -5.34
C ILE A 132 2.05 -5.71 -6.68
N PRO A 133 3.22 -5.18 -7.12
CA PRO A 133 3.36 -4.59 -8.44
C PRO A 133 2.88 -5.52 -9.54
N LYS A 134 2.16 -4.98 -10.53
CA LYS A 134 1.62 -5.82 -11.60
C LYS A 134 2.71 -6.47 -12.46
N SER A 135 3.84 -5.79 -12.65
CA SER A 135 4.99 -6.29 -13.42
C SER A 135 5.76 -7.41 -12.70
N GLU A 136 5.42 -7.71 -11.45
CA GLU A 136 6.05 -8.75 -10.62
C GLU A 136 5.13 -9.93 -10.32
N TRP A 137 3.87 -9.87 -10.77
CA TRP A 137 2.85 -10.87 -10.47
C TRP A 137 3.18 -12.24 -11.10
N ASP A 138 3.01 -13.32 -10.32
CA ASP A 138 3.41 -14.68 -10.71
C ASP A 138 2.48 -15.78 -10.15
N VAL A 139 1.28 -15.94 -10.71
CA VAL A 139 0.31 -16.97 -10.29
C VAL A 139 0.27 -18.16 -11.25
N ALA A 140 0.67 -18.01 -12.51
CA ALA A 140 0.65 -19.10 -13.47
C ALA A 140 1.98 -19.88 -13.46
N PRO A 141 1.95 -21.22 -13.62
CA PRO A 141 3.17 -21.99 -13.80
C PRO A 141 3.77 -21.76 -15.21
N PRO A 142 5.10 -21.85 -15.38
CA PRO A 142 6.10 -22.12 -14.34
C PRO A 142 6.40 -20.87 -13.49
N HIS A 143 6.38 -21.03 -12.18
CA HIS A 143 6.62 -19.92 -11.25
C HIS A 143 8.08 -19.45 -11.25
N LEU A 144 8.27 -18.19 -10.89
CA LEU A 144 9.56 -17.54 -10.77
C LEU A 144 10.48 -18.26 -9.78
N TYR A 145 11.78 -18.15 -10.05
CA TYR A 145 12.85 -18.69 -9.19
C TYR A 145 12.72 -20.20 -8.88
N GLY A 146 12.03 -20.95 -9.74
CA GLY A 146 11.81 -22.39 -9.57
C GLY A 146 10.85 -22.73 -8.43
N ALA A 147 9.98 -21.80 -8.05
CA ALA A 147 8.95 -22.05 -7.04
C ALA A 147 7.98 -23.16 -7.50
N GLN A 148 7.54 -23.99 -6.54
CA GLN A 148 6.62 -25.09 -6.82
C GLN A 148 5.15 -24.64 -6.90
N ASN A 149 4.83 -23.52 -6.26
CA ASN A 149 3.49 -22.94 -6.19
C ASN A 149 3.60 -21.42 -6.36
N ALA A 150 2.48 -20.78 -6.69
CA ALA A 150 2.37 -19.32 -6.74
C ALA A 150 2.81 -18.69 -5.41
N PRO A 151 3.44 -17.50 -5.41
CA PRO A 151 3.87 -16.85 -4.19
C PRO A 151 2.69 -16.43 -3.32
N TYR A 152 2.98 -16.32 -2.02
CA TYR A 152 1.96 -16.16 -0.99
C TYR A 152 1.17 -14.85 -1.12
N GLY A 153 1.82 -13.78 -1.59
CA GLY A 153 1.18 -12.47 -1.74
C GLY A 153 0.04 -12.51 -2.74
N GLU A 154 0.29 -13.05 -3.91
CA GLU A 154 -0.64 -13.09 -5.03
C GLU A 154 -1.84 -14.00 -4.72
N ILE A 155 -1.62 -15.11 -4.01
CA ILE A 155 -2.69 -15.99 -3.50
C ILE A 155 -3.61 -15.23 -2.52
N ASN A 156 -3.03 -14.33 -1.72
CA ASN A 156 -3.73 -13.54 -0.69
C ASN A 156 -3.96 -12.09 -1.11
N SER A 157 -4.10 -11.84 -2.41
CA SER A 157 -4.42 -10.54 -2.98
C SER A 157 -5.79 -10.57 -3.65
N VAL A 158 -6.46 -9.41 -3.74
CA VAL A 158 -7.75 -9.29 -4.46
C VAL A 158 -7.58 -9.33 -5.98
N GLY A 159 -6.37 -9.10 -6.49
CA GLY A 159 -6.03 -9.33 -7.91
C GLY A 159 -4.87 -8.47 -8.44
N PRO A 160 -4.41 -8.75 -9.67
CA PRO A 160 -3.23 -8.10 -10.27
C PRO A 160 -3.42 -6.61 -10.61
N GLU A 161 -4.66 -6.14 -10.73
CA GLU A 161 -4.94 -4.71 -11.00
C GLU A 161 -4.92 -3.84 -9.74
N THR A 162 -4.76 -4.45 -8.56
CA THR A 162 -4.91 -3.78 -7.26
C THR A 162 -3.88 -2.67 -7.07
N ALA A 163 -2.60 -3.00 -7.26
CA ALA A 163 -1.51 -2.05 -7.03
C ALA A 163 -1.62 -0.84 -7.97
N PHE A 164 -1.80 -1.08 -9.27
CA PHE A 164 -1.97 -0.01 -10.25
C PHE A 164 -3.12 0.96 -9.90
N ARG A 165 -4.29 0.43 -9.52
CA ARG A 165 -5.46 1.26 -9.18
C ARG A 165 -5.25 2.03 -7.89
N LEU A 166 -4.69 1.41 -6.86
CA LEU A 166 -4.40 2.07 -5.59
C LEU A 166 -3.32 3.14 -5.76
N HIS A 167 -2.25 2.84 -6.50
CA HIS A 167 -1.16 3.79 -6.78
C HIS A 167 -1.68 5.03 -7.51
N GLY A 168 -2.50 4.85 -8.55
CA GLY A 168 -3.15 5.97 -9.24
C GLY A 168 -4.05 6.80 -8.32
N ALA A 169 -4.85 6.15 -7.48
CA ALA A 169 -5.71 6.84 -6.53
C ALA A 169 -4.93 7.60 -5.44
N LEU A 170 -3.86 7.02 -4.92
CA LEU A 170 -2.96 7.67 -3.97
C LEU A 170 -2.29 8.88 -4.60
N ARG A 171 -1.82 8.78 -5.84
CA ARG A 171 -1.26 9.92 -6.57
C ARG A 171 -2.27 11.06 -6.66
N GLU A 172 -3.49 10.78 -7.10
CA GLU A 172 -4.54 11.82 -7.19
C GLU A 172 -4.82 12.49 -5.84
N VAL A 173 -4.89 11.70 -4.76
CA VAL A 173 -5.09 12.22 -3.39
C VAL A 173 -3.90 13.06 -2.93
N ILE A 174 -2.68 12.64 -3.26
CA ILE A 174 -1.44 13.35 -2.95
C ILE A 174 -1.37 14.67 -3.71
N ASP A 175 -1.62 14.66 -5.02
CA ASP A 175 -1.57 15.85 -5.87
C ASP A 175 -2.63 16.88 -5.45
N ALA A 176 -3.82 16.43 -5.05
CA ALA A 176 -4.87 17.31 -4.53
C ALA A 176 -4.56 17.90 -3.13
N ALA A 177 -3.59 17.35 -2.41
CA ALA A 177 -3.18 17.80 -1.09
C ALA A 177 -1.97 18.74 -1.12
N GLN A 178 -1.35 18.97 -2.28
CA GLN A 178 -0.22 19.89 -2.49
C GLN A 178 -0.70 21.33 -2.71
#